data_AF-A0A660SU79-F1
#
_entry.id   AF-A0A660SU79-F1
#
_cell.length_a   1.000
_cell.length_b   1.000
_cell.length_c   1.000
_cell.angle_alpha   90.00
_cell.angle_beta   90.00
_cell.angle_gamma   90.00
#
_symmetry.space_group_name_H-M   'P 1'
#
loop_
_entity.id
_entity.type
_entity.pdbx_description
1 polymer ?
#
loop_
_entity_poly.entity_id
_entity_poly.type
_entity_poly.pdbx_seq_one_letter_code
_entity_poly.pdbx_strand_id
1 'polypeptide(L)'
;MALATFSEALDFAISREKEAVAFYRDLQRIAKFASQKELMGEFEDMERGHVTLLVGVKSNQEPARLSKSIPSDLHLDDFLVSSPPTEDMTYQDILITAIKRERKSA
;
A
#
# COMPACT_ATOMS: atom_id res chain seq x y z
N MET A 1 -24.19 -8.52 8.08
CA MET A 1 -23.00 -8.97 7.32
C MET A 1 -22.27 -9.96 8.20
N ALA A 2 -21.92 -11.14 7.68
CA ALA A 2 -21.23 -12.16 8.46
C ALA A 2 -19.93 -11.59 9.05
N LEU A 3 -19.57 -11.99 10.27
CA LEU A 3 -18.27 -11.66 10.84
C LEU A 3 -17.20 -12.19 9.87
N ALA A 4 -16.48 -11.30 9.20
CA ALA A 4 -15.29 -11.69 8.46
C ALA A 4 -14.35 -12.37 9.47
N THR A 5 -14.01 -13.62 9.22
CA THR A 5 -13.04 -14.33 10.04
C THR A 5 -11.69 -13.64 9.96
N PHE A 6 -10.85 -13.79 10.97
CA PHE A 6 -9.49 -13.23 10.95
C PHE A 6 -8.70 -13.67 9.70
N SER A 7 -8.93 -14.89 9.20
CA SER A 7 -8.34 -15.37 7.95
C SER A 7 -8.84 -14.62 6.72
N GLU A 8 -10.14 -14.33 6.63
CA GLU A 8 -10.71 -13.55 5.52
C GLU A 8 -10.21 -12.10 5.53
N ALA A 9 -10.04 -11.50 6.71
CA ALA A 9 -9.43 -10.19 6.84
C ALA A 9 -7.96 -10.18 6.36
N LEU A 10 -7.19 -11.22 6.71
CA LEU A 10 -5.82 -11.38 6.20
C LEU A 10 -5.78 -11.60 4.69
N ASP A 11 -6.70 -12.38 4.13
CA ASP A 11 -6.79 -12.59 2.68
C ASP A 11 -7.11 -11.31 1.93
N PHE A 12 -8.04 -10.51 2.46
CA PHE A 12 -8.34 -9.20 1.94
C PHE A 12 -7.10 -8.30 1.96
N ALA A 13 -6.44 -8.15 3.11
CA ALA A 13 -5.24 -7.31 3.24
C ALA A 13 -4.13 -7.76 2.27
N ILE A 14 -3.83 -9.07 2.20
CA ILE A 14 -2.82 -9.61 1.27
C ILE A 14 -3.17 -9.28 -0.20
N SER A 15 -4.45 -9.34 -0.57
CA SER A 15 -4.89 -8.97 -1.92
C SER A 15 -4.63 -7.49 -2.20
N ARG A 16 -4.96 -6.60 -1.26
CA ARG A 16 -4.73 -5.15 -1.37
C ARG A 16 -3.25 -4.83 -1.58
N GLU A 17 -2.36 -5.47 -0.82
CA GLU A 17 -0.92 -5.23 -0.98
C GLU A 17 -0.37 -5.75 -2.30
N LYS A 18 -0.85 -6.91 -2.79
CA LYS A 18 -0.48 -7.41 -4.12
C LYS A 18 -0.94 -6.48 -5.25
N GLU A 19 -2.13 -5.91 -5.12
CA GLU A 19 -2.62 -4.88 -6.05
C GLU A 19 -1.76 -3.62 -6.00
N ALA A 20 -1.26 -3.22 -4.82
CA ALA A 20 -0.37 -2.08 -4.66
C ALA A 20 1.02 -2.33 -5.26
N VAL A 21 1.61 -3.51 -5.05
CA VAL A 21 2.84 -3.96 -5.73
C VAL A 21 2.70 -3.86 -7.25
N ALA A 22 1.61 -4.40 -7.81
CA ALA A 22 1.36 -4.36 -9.25
C ALA A 22 1.20 -2.90 -9.74
N PHE A 23 0.47 -2.08 -8.98
CA PHE A 23 0.26 -0.68 -9.30
C PHE A 23 1.56 0.11 -9.37
N TYR A 24 2.42 0.07 -8.35
CA TYR A 24 3.68 0.81 -8.37
C TYR A 24 4.64 0.31 -9.45
N ARG A 25 4.66 -1.01 -9.70
CA ARG A 25 5.39 -1.60 -10.81
C ARG A 25 4.92 -1.08 -12.17
N ASP A 26 3.61 -0.96 -12.37
CA ASP A 26 3.05 -0.42 -13.61
C ASP A 26 3.37 1.07 -13.76
N LEU A 27 3.33 1.83 -12.65
CA LEU A 27 3.69 3.24 -12.67
C LEU A 27 5.17 3.48 -13.02
N GLN A 28 6.09 2.62 -12.55
CA GLN A 28 7.51 2.69 -12.92
C GLN A 28 7.72 2.57 -14.45
N ARG A 29 6.83 1.87 -15.16
CA ARG A 29 6.92 1.71 -16.63
C ARG A 29 6.54 2.99 -17.37
N ILE A 30 5.62 3.79 -16.82
CA ILE A 30 5.11 5.00 -17.46
C ILE A 30 5.78 6.29 -16.96
N ALA A 31 6.46 6.25 -15.81
CA ALA A 31 7.19 7.38 -15.27
C ALA A 31 8.34 7.82 -16.20
N LYS A 32 8.51 9.13 -16.39
CA LYS A 32 9.52 9.70 -17.30
C LYS A 32 10.88 9.84 -16.63
N PHE A 33 10.91 10.21 -15.36
CA PHE A 33 12.15 10.57 -14.66
C PHE A 33 12.66 9.44 -13.75
N ALA A 34 13.98 9.30 -13.67
CA ALA A 34 14.63 8.25 -12.87
C ALA A 34 14.25 8.31 -11.38
N SER A 35 14.21 9.51 -10.79
CA SER A 35 13.84 9.70 -9.38
C SER A 35 12.40 9.29 -9.05
N GLN A 36 11.49 9.41 -10.01
CA GLN A 36 10.11 8.96 -9.86
C GLN A 36 10.03 7.43 -9.88
N LYS A 37 10.78 6.79 -10.79
CA LYS A 37 10.88 5.34 -10.86
C LYS A 37 11.49 4.76 -9.59
N GLU A 38 12.53 5.40 -9.07
CA GLU A 38 13.16 5.03 -7.80
C GLU A 38 12.17 5.08 -6.64
N LEU A 39 11.47 6.21 -6.45
CA LEU A 39 10.45 6.33 -5.40
C LEU A 39 9.34 5.26 -5.52
N MET A 40 8.86 5.01 -6.73
CA MET A 40 7.86 3.95 -6.94
C MET A 40 8.43 2.54 -6.70
N GLY A 41 9.72 2.33 -6.95
CA GLY A 41 10.42 1.10 -6.60
C GLY A 41 10.49 0.91 -5.09
N GLU A 42 10.80 1.97 -4.34
CA GLU A 42 10.78 1.95 -2.87
C GLU A 42 9.38 1.57 -2.35
N PHE A 43 8.32 2.17 -2.90
CA PHE A 43 6.95 1.78 -2.54
C PHE A 43 6.61 0.35 -2.93
N GLU A 44 7.00 -0.13 -4.11
CA GLU A 44 6.82 -1.54 -4.49
C GLU A 44 7.46 -2.49 -3.45
N ASP A 45 8.69 -2.18 -3.02
CA ASP A 45 9.42 -2.99 -2.06
C ASP A 45 8.82 -2.95 -0.66
N MET A 46 8.29 -1.80 -0.23
CA MET A 46 7.52 -1.68 1.02
C MET A 46 6.30 -2.61 1.01
N GLU A 47 5.49 -2.58 -0.05
CA GLU A 47 4.29 -3.44 -0.13
C GLU A 47 4.63 -4.93 -0.24
N ARG A 48 5.76 -5.29 -0.88
CA ARG A 48 6.28 -6.66 -0.85
C ARG A 48 6.61 -7.11 0.57
N GLY A 49 7.15 -6.20 1.38
CA GLY A 49 7.38 -6.41 2.81
C GLY A 49 6.07 -6.70 3.55
N HIS A 50 5.03 -5.90 3.32
CA HIS A 50 3.70 -6.11 3.90
C HIS A 50 3.08 -7.46 3.51
N VAL A 51 3.11 -7.83 2.22
CA VAL A 51 2.67 -9.16 1.76
C VAL A 51 3.40 -10.27 2.51
N THR A 52 4.71 -10.17 2.62
CA THR A 52 5.54 -11.20 3.29
C THR A 52 5.17 -11.33 4.76
N LEU A 53 4.98 -10.20 5.45
CA LEU A 53 4.55 -10.17 6.85
C LEU A 53 3.18 -10.83 7.04
N LEU A 54 2.18 -10.42 6.26
CA LEU A 54 0.81 -10.90 6.37
C LEU A 54 0.67 -12.39 6.03
N VAL A 55 1.38 -12.86 4.98
CA VAL A 55 1.46 -14.30 4.65
C VAL A 55 2.11 -15.08 5.79
N GLY A 56 3.15 -14.54 6.42
CA GLY A 56 3.80 -15.12 7.59
C GLY A 56 2.86 -15.25 8.80
N VAL A 57 2.07 -14.22 9.08
CA VAL A 57 1.05 -14.23 10.15
C VAL A 57 -0.03 -15.27 9.85
N LYS A 58 -0.53 -15.31 8.61
CA LYS A 58 -1.57 -16.27 8.19
C LYS A 58 -1.10 -17.72 8.32
N SER A 59 0.13 -17.99 7.88
CA SER A 59 0.68 -19.36 7.82
C SER A 59 1.01 -19.93 9.19
N ASN A 60 1.51 -19.08 10.10
CA ASN A 60 1.90 -19.51 11.45
C ASN A 60 0.79 -19.33 12.49
N GLN A 61 -0.35 -18.71 12.14
CA GLN A 61 -1.43 -18.35 13.06
C GLN A 61 -0.95 -17.58 14.31
N GLU A 62 0.11 -16.77 14.16
CA GLU A 62 0.78 -16.06 15.25
C GLU A 62 0.52 -14.54 15.13
N PRO A 63 -0.65 -14.04 15.58
CA PRO A 63 -0.95 -12.62 15.58
C PRO A 63 -0.04 -11.82 16.53
N ALA A 64 0.75 -12.50 17.39
CA ALA A 64 1.73 -11.86 18.26
C ALA A 64 2.83 -11.09 17.52
N ARG A 65 3.03 -11.36 16.22
CA ARG A 65 3.94 -10.58 15.36
C ARG A 65 3.36 -9.22 14.93
N LEU A 66 2.05 -9.02 15.07
CA LEU A 66 1.41 -7.75 14.78
C LEU A 66 1.53 -6.82 15.98
N SER A 67 1.78 -5.54 15.72
CA SER A 67 1.75 -4.54 16.78
C SER A 67 0.35 -4.46 17.39
N LYS A 68 0.29 -4.39 18.73
CA LYS A 68 -0.95 -4.11 19.46
C LYS A 68 -1.31 -2.63 19.42
N SER A 69 -0.39 -1.75 19.04
CA SER A 69 -0.63 -0.32 18.91
C SER A 69 -1.08 0.00 17.50
N ILE A 70 -2.28 0.53 17.36
CA ILE A 70 -2.73 1.15 16.12
C ILE A 70 -2.04 2.53 16.04
N PRO A 71 -1.28 2.83 14.97
CA PRO A 71 -0.70 4.16 14.78
C PRO A 71 -1.79 5.24 14.76
N SER A 72 -1.46 6.43 15.26
CA SER A 72 -2.37 7.57 15.18
C SER A 72 -2.63 7.94 13.72
N ASP A 73 -3.90 8.02 13.36
CA ASP A 73 -4.32 8.52 12.06
C ASP A 73 -4.02 10.02 11.94
N LEU A 74 -3.18 10.37 10.97
CA LEU A 74 -2.79 11.77 10.74
C LEU A 74 -3.80 12.53 9.88
N HIS A 75 -4.82 11.86 9.32
CA HIS A 75 -5.85 12.49 8.48
C HIS A 75 -5.29 13.31 7.31
N LEU A 76 -4.10 12.93 6.80
CA LEU A 76 -3.42 13.69 5.75
C LEU A 76 -4.22 13.71 4.45
N ASP A 77 -4.94 12.63 4.15
CA ASP A 77 -5.73 12.49 2.93
C ASP A 77 -6.90 13.47 2.81
N ASP A 78 -7.41 13.98 3.94
CA ASP A 78 -8.47 14.99 4.00
C ASP A 78 -8.03 16.32 3.37
N PHE A 79 -6.73 16.57 3.35
CA PHE A 79 -6.14 17.82 2.86
C PHE A 79 -5.44 17.69 1.51
N LEU A 80 -5.33 16.47 0.98
CA LEU A 80 -4.64 16.20 -0.28
C LEU A 80 -5.64 15.99 -1.42
N VAL A 81 -5.39 16.59 -2.58
CA VAL A 81 -6.22 16.40 -3.79
C VAL A 81 -5.52 15.39 -4.69
N SER A 82 -6.20 14.31 -5.10
CA SER A 82 -5.60 13.34 -6.02
C SER A 82 -5.75 13.78 -7.47
N SER A 83 -4.68 13.70 -8.23
CA SER A 83 -4.71 13.66 -9.69
C SER A 83 -4.64 12.21 -10.16
N PRO A 84 -5.28 11.84 -11.30
CA PRO A 84 -5.08 10.51 -11.88
C PRO A 84 -3.60 10.26 -12.19
N PRO A 85 -3.09 9.03 -12.00
CA PRO A 85 -1.73 8.70 -12.40
C PRO A 85 -1.60 8.83 -13.93
N THR A 86 -0.67 9.68 -14.36
CA THR A 86 -0.36 9.94 -15.78
C THR A 86 1.16 9.99 -15.97
N GLU A 87 1.63 9.93 -17.21
CA GLU A 87 3.08 10.05 -17.51
C GLU A 87 3.67 11.41 -17.09
N ASP A 88 2.83 12.42 -16.87
CA ASP A 88 3.21 13.78 -16.47
C ASP A 88 3.04 14.04 -14.97
N MET A 89 2.81 12.98 -14.17
CA MET A 89 2.68 13.11 -12.72
C MET A 89 3.95 13.71 -12.11
N THR A 90 3.78 14.66 -11.19
CA THR A 90 4.89 15.23 -10.43
C THR A 90 5.30 14.27 -9.30
N TYR A 91 6.46 14.52 -8.69
CA TYR A 91 6.88 13.79 -7.50
C TYR A 91 5.85 13.90 -6.36
N GLN A 92 5.23 15.08 -6.21
CA GLN A 92 4.18 15.31 -5.21
C GLN A 92 2.92 14.50 -5.52
N ASP A 93 2.50 14.41 -6.78
CA ASP A 93 1.35 13.60 -7.18
C ASP A 93 1.55 12.11 -6.83
N ILE A 94 2.78 11.60 -6.97
CA ILE A 94 3.16 10.23 -6.60
C ILE A 94 2.96 10.02 -5.10
N LEU A 95 3.47 10.93 -4.26
CA LEU A 95 3.31 10.86 -2.80
C LEU A 95 1.84 10.93 -2.37
N ILE A 96 1.07 11.86 -2.94
CA ILE A 96 -0.36 12.00 -2.63
C ILE A 96 -1.13 10.73 -3.01
N THR A 97 -0.80 10.15 -4.17
CA THR A 97 -1.41 8.91 -4.64
C THR A 97 -1.10 7.76 -3.69
N ALA A 98 0.15 7.64 -3.25
CA ALA A 98 0.57 6.61 -2.29
C ALA A 98 -0.19 6.73 -0.96
N ILE A 99 -0.22 7.93 -0.36
CA ILE A 99 -0.93 8.20 0.90
C ILE A 99 -2.41 7.80 0.82
N LYS A 100 -3.10 8.24 -0.25
CA LYS A 100 -4.53 7.93 -0.42
C LYS A 100 -4.80 6.47 -0.71
N ARG A 101 -3.87 5.77 -1.36
CA ARG A 101 -4.01 4.35 -1.64
C ARG A 101 -3.87 3.54 -0.36
N GLU A 102 -2.85 3.84 0.43
CA GLU A 102 -2.58 3.20 1.72
C GLU A 102 -3.78 3.32 2.66
N ARG A 103 -4.34 4.53 2.76
CA ARG A 103 -5.56 4.79 3.54
C ARG A 103 -6.74 3.90 3.14
N LYS A 104 -6.92 3.61 1.85
CA LYS A 104 -8.03 2.78 1.35
C LYS A 104 -7.80 1.28 1.55
N SER A 105 -6.58 0.89 1.91
CA SER A 105 -6.23 -0.51 2.22
C SER A 105 -6.37 -0.83 3.71
N ALA A 106 -6.42 0.20 4.57
CA ALA A 106 -6.69 0.11 6.01
C ALA A 106 -8.20 0.05 6.32
#